data_AF-A0A847RYA4-F1
#
_entry.id   AF-A0A847RYA4-F1
#
_cell.length_a   1.000
_cell.length_b   1.000
_cell.length_c   1.000
_cell.angle_alpha   90.00
_cell.angle_beta   90.00
_cell.angle_gamma   90.00
#
_symmetry.space_group_name_H-M   'P 1'
#
loop_
_entity.id
_entity.type
_entity.pdbx_description
1 polymer ?
#
loop_
_entity_poly.entity_id
_entity_poly.type
_entity_poly.pdbx_seq_one_letter_code
_entity_poly.pdbx_strand_id
1 'polypeptide(L)' 'MNKIRNYFRESYHELVYKVSWPTWQELQSSTMVVLIATLFVTALVWGMDAASNFVLAHYYEIFKK' A
#
# COMPACT_ATOMS: atom_id res chain seq x y z
N MET A 1 14.56 26.92 -25.87
CA MET A 1 14.79 25.50 -25.48
C MET A 1 15.28 25.29 -24.05
N ASN A 2 15.24 26.29 -23.15
CA ASN A 2 15.69 26.12 -21.76
C ASN A 2 14.57 26.17 -20.72
N LYS A 3 13.33 26.49 -21.10
CA LYS A 3 12.20 26.68 -20.16
C LYS A 3 11.92 25.41 -19.34
N ILE A 4 11.77 24.26 -20.00
CA ILE A 4 11.48 22.97 -19.34
C ILE A 4 12.64 22.57 -18.42
N ARG A 5 13.90 22.70 -18.88
CA ARG A 5 15.08 22.41 -18.06
C ARG A 5 15.16 23.31 -16.81
N ASN A 6 14.82 24.59 -16.95
CA ASN A 6 14.77 25.52 -15.81
C ASN A 6 13.63 25.16 -14.85
N TYR A 7 12.45 24.82 -15.36
CA TYR A 7 11.31 24.38 -14.53
C TYR A 7 11.66 23.17 -13.67
N PHE A 8 12.25 22.11 -14.25
CA PHE A 8 12.67 20.95 -13.45
C PHE A 8 13.73 21.31 -12.40
N ARG A 9 14.64 22.22 -12.73
CA ARG A 9 15.68 22.69 -11.80
C ARG A 9 15.08 23.50 -10.66
N GLU A 10 14.12 24.38 -10.94
CA GLU A 10 13.40 25.18 -9.95
C GLU A 10 12.49 24.30 -9.08
N SER A 11 11.77 23.33 -9.67
CA SER A 11 10.96 22.36 -8.91
C SER A 11 11.81 21.49 -7.99
N TYR A 12 12.99 21.03 -8.42
CA TYR A 12 13.91 20.31 -7.54
C TYR A 12 14.41 21.20 -6.40
N HIS A 13 14.73 22.46 -6.69
CA HIS A 13 15.15 23.41 -5.67
C HIS A 13 14.02 23.70 -4.67
N GLU A 14 12.78 23.79 -5.10
CA GLU A 14 11.63 23.98 -4.21
C GLU A 14 11.35 22.74 -3.35
N LEU A 15 11.36 21.57 -3.99
CA LEU A 15 11.12 20.30 -3.33
C LEU A 15 12.23 19.91 -2.34
N VAL A 16 13.45 20.45 -2.44
CA VAL A 16 14.53 20.11 -1.48
C VAL A 16 14.64 21.15 -0.38
N TYR A 17 14.44 22.44 -0.68
CA TYR A 17 14.74 23.53 0.25
C TYR A 17 13.50 24.19 0.87
N LYS A 18 12.31 23.97 0.31
CA LYS A 18 11.08 24.66 0.70
C LYS A 18 9.99 23.74 1.26
N VAL A 19 10.28 22.45 1.39
CA VAL A 19 9.40 21.48 2.04
C VAL A 19 10.13 20.76 3.14
N SER A 20 9.42 20.54 4.24
CA SER A 20 9.89 19.79 5.39
C SER A 20 9.78 18.29 5.08
N TRP A 21 10.81 17.72 4.46
CA TRP A 21 10.94 16.26 4.41
C TRP A 21 11.07 15.72 5.83
N PRO A 22 10.33 14.67 6.18
CA PRO A 22 10.51 14.02 7.46
C PRO A 22 11.92 13.42 7.53
N THR A 23 12.42 13.24 8.74
CA THR A 23 13.71 12.57 8.94
C THR A 23 13.63 11.11 8.49
N TRP A 24 14.75 10.51 8.12
CA TRP A 24 14.79 9.10 7.71
C TRP A 24 14.16 8.15 8.74
N GLN A 25 14.31 8.44 10.03
CA GLN A 25 13.67 7.67 11.09
C GLN A 25 12.14 7.80 11.08
N GLU A 26 11.60 9.00 10.83
CA GLU A 26 10.15 9.25 10.76
C GLU A 26 9.52 8.62 9.51
N LEU A 27 10.23 8.64 8.37
CA LEU A 27 9.79 7.90 7.18
C LEU A 27 9.69 6.42 7.48
N GLN A 28 10.74 5.83 8.06
CA GLN A 28 10.75 4.40 8.37
C GLN A 28 9.66 4.02 9.37
N SER A 29 9.44 4.86 10.40
CA SER A 29 8.35 4.68 11.36
C SER A 29 6.98 4.65 10.66
N SER A 30 6.72 5.63 9.80
CA SER A 30 5.46 5.72 9.05
C SER A 30 5.28 4.53 8.10
N THR A 31 6.34 4.14 7.39
CA THR A 31 6.32 2.96 6.49
C THR A 31 6.07 1.68 7.27
N MET A 32 6.67 1.50 8.44
CA MET A 32 6.51 0.30 9.26
C MET A 32 5.06 0.13 9.72
N VAL A 33 4.40 1.22 10.13
CA VAL A 33 2.96 1.20 10.48
C VAL A 33 2.12 0.75 9.29
N VAL A 34 2.36 1.32 8.10
CA VAL A 34 1.65 0.93 6.88
C VAL A 34 1.90 -0.54 6.57
N LEU A 35 3.14 -1.02 6.65
CA LEU A 35 3.51 -2.41 6.36
C LEU A 35 2.73 -3.42 7.22
N ILE A 36 2.60 -3.12 8.52
CA ILE A 36 1.82 -3.94 9.45
C ILE A 36 0.32 -3.90 9.09
N ALA A 37 -0.20 -2.71 8.77
CA ALA A 37 -1.60 -2.56 8.35
C ALA A 37 -1.89 -3.37 7.07
N THR A 38 -0.99 -3.34 6.08
CA THR A 38 -1.15 -4.12 4.85
C THR A 38 -1.14 -5.61 5.12
N LEU A 39 -0.22 -6.09 5.97
CA LEU A 39 -0.18 -7.51 6.37
C LEU A 39 -1.48 -7.95 7.05
N PHE A 40 -2.06 -7.10 7.90
CA PHE A 40 -3.31 -7.40 8.57
C PHE A 40 -4.48 -7.50 7.58
N VAL A 41 -4.57 -6.56 6.64
CA VAL A 41 -5.60 -6.59 5.58
C VAL A 41 -5.43 -7.83 4.69
N THR A 42 -4.20 -8.18 4.31
CA THR A 42 -3.92 -9.40 3.55
C THR A 42 -4.38 -10.66 4.29
N ALA A 43 -4.10 -10.75 5.59
CA ALA A 43 -4.53 -11.90 6.41
C ALA A 43 -6.06 -12.00 6.51
N LEU A 44 -6.76 -10.86 6.63
CA LEU A 44 -8.22 -10.82 6.64
C LEU A 44 -8.82 -11.31 5.31
N VAL A 45 -8.34 -10.79 4.19
CA VAL A 45 -8.81 -11.21 2.85
C VAL A 45 -8.55 -12.69 2.64
N TRP A 46 -7.36 -13.18 3.02
CA TRP A 46 -7.05 -14.60 2.94
C TRP A 46 -8.02 -15.47 3.78
N GLY A 47 -8.38 -15.01 4.98
CA GLY A 47 -9.38 -15.68 5.82
C GLY A 47 -10.77 -15.71 5.17
N MET A 48 -11.19 -14.62 4.53
CA MET A 48 -12.45 -14.55 3.79
C MET A 48 -12.46 -15.47 2.55
N ASP A 49 -11.35 -15.56 1.84
CA ASP A 49 -11.18 -16.47 0.69
C ASP A 49 -11.22 -17.94 1.15
N ALA A 50 -10.57 -18.27 2.26
CA ALA A 50 -10.63 -19.62 2.83
C ALA A 50 -12.05 -19.99 3.29
N ALA A 51 -12.74 -19.07 3.97
CA ALA A 51 -14.11 -19.29 4.43
C ALA A 51 -15.09 -19.47 3.27
N SER A 52 -14.99 -18.63 2.23
CA SER A 52 -15.86 -18.74 1.05
C SER A 52 -15.64 -20.05 0.30
N ASN A 53 -14.39 -20.49 0.12
CA ASN A 53 -14.09 -21.80 -0.46
C ASN A 53 -14.66 -22.96 0.36
N PHE A 54 -14.58 -22.89 1.69
CA PHE A 54 -15.16 -23.92 2.57
C PHE A 54 -16.69 -23.97 2.45
N VAL A 55 -17.36 -22.82 2.48
CA VAL A 55 -18.82 -22.72 2.35
C VAL A 55 -19.29 -23.23 0.99
N LEU A 56 -18.62 -22.83 -0.09
CA LEU A 56 -18.97 -23.24 -1.44
C LEU A 56 -18.74 -24.74 -1.65
N ALA A 57 -17.60 -25.29 -1.19
CA ALA A 57 -17.34 -26.72 -1.27
C ALA A 57 -18.43 -27.54 -0.55
N HIS A 58 -18.80 -27.11 0.66
CA HIS A 58 -19.86 -27.77 1.42
C HIS A 58 -21.23 -27.66 0.75
N TYR A 59 -21.57 -26.51 0.18
CA TYR A 59 -22.79 -26.31 -0.57
C TYR A 59 -22.86 -27.21 -1.81
N TYR A 60 -21.78 -27.30 -2.60
CA TYR A 60 -21.74 -28.16 -3.78
C TYR A 60 -21.84 -29.65 -3.42
N GLU A 61 -21.24 -30.11 -2.32
CA GLU A 61 -21.39 -31.50 -1.88
C GLU A 61 -22.82 -31.85 -1.46
N ILE A 62 -23.53 -30.92 -0.83
CA ILE A 62 -24.94 -31.09 -0.44
C ILE A 62 -25.84 -31.20 -1.68
N PHE A 63 -25.60 -30.38 -2.72
CA PHE A 63 -26.40 -30.37 -3.95
C PHE A 63 -26.02 -31.42 -4.98
N LYS A 64 -24.83 -32.05 -4.86
CA LYS A 64 -24.40 -33.16 -5.72
C LYS A 64 -25.00 -34.51 -5.29
N LYS A 65 -25.63 -34.58 -4.12
CA LYS A 65 -26.49 -35.69 -3.69
C LYS A 65 -27.91 -35.52 -4.23
#